data_AF-A0AAX1WLL5-F1
#
_entry.id   AF-A0AAX1WLL5-F1
#
_cell.length_a   1.000
_cell.length_b   1.000
_cell.length_c   1.000
_cell.angle_alpha   90.00
_cell.angle_beta   90.00
_cell.angle_gamma   90.00
#
_symmetry.space_group_name_H-M   'P 1'
#
loop_
_entity.id
_entity.type
_entity.pdbx_description
1 polymer ?
#
loop_
_entity_poly.entity_id
_entity_poly.type
_entity_poly.pdbx_seq_one_letter_code
_entity_poly.pdbx_strand_id
1 'polypeptide(L)'
;MRSVNDKVLKLAFQGEWEMLLPILGDYPHLVNLPSEPKGYTPLHQAAWHGANLSVIGELLSLGAERSATTNTKRQTAYDIVVEKHNRPELEYLLFPQKETLAQIIRKVVATERQLFTDYDGNQILVDKMISASGVEPCPDDLSELDTRLNHLFFALTGKAISTTEAIHFDVAEGFTFMVEADFFRQIFFPLVHKVAAKKISFPEREWAVVSDLFDPAPTQWGSRGSLFLWLEMRKALCQVSIPEDEDELANIIAAAFQALTGRSLIHRVGEDEFFVKRFSRGGGSSGYVSSLYWLNNVIPQLQKRLSWMQVVWLISPHEA
;
A
#
# COMPACT_ATOMS: atom_id res chain seq x y z
N MET A 1 -35.34 23.84 -0.37
CA MET A 1 -33.99 23.63 0.20
C MET A 1 -33.20 22.82 -0.82
N ARG A 2 -31.99 23.25 -1.20
CA ARG A 2 -31.09 22.39 -1.99
C ARG A 2 -30.64 21.24 -1.09
N SER A 3 -30.64 20.02 -1.61
CA SER A 3 -30.21 18.86 -0.83
C SER A 3 -28.72 18.99 -0.46
N VAL A 4 -28.26 18.30 0.59
CA VAL A 4 -26.83 18.26 0.96
C VAL A 4 -26.00 17.75 -0.24
N ASN A 5 -26.53 16.80 -1.00
CA ASN A 5 -25.94 16.27 -2.23
C ASN A 5 -25.67 17.38 -3.27
N ASP A 6 -26.66 18.25 -3.53
CA ASP A 6 -26.50 19.37 -4.46
C ASP A 6 -25.42 20.35 -4.00
N LYS A 7 -25.31 20.55 -2.69
CA LYS A 7 -24.28 21.42 -2.09
C LYS A 7 -22.89 20.80 -2.27
N VAL A 8 -22.72 19.51 -1.99
CA VAL A 8 -21.47 18.76 -2.20
C VAL A 8 -21.01 18.85 -3.65
N LEU A 9 -21.89 18.51 -4.59
CA LEU A 9 -21.56 18.52 -6.02
C LEU A 9 -21.21 19.93 -6.52
N LYS A 10 -21.94 20.95 -6.05
CA LYS A 10 -21.66 22.34 -6.41
C LYS A 10 -20.29 22.79 -5.89
N LEU A 11 -19.99 22.55 -4.61
CA LEU A 11 -18.72 22.97 -4.01
C LEU A 11 -17.53 22.24 -4.64
N ALA A 12 -17.67 20.93 -4.88
CA ALA A 12 -16.64 20.14 -5.56
C ALA A 12 -16.38 20.68 -6.98
N PHE A 13 -17.44 20.93 -7.75
CA PHE A 13 -17.32 21.51 -9.09
C PHE A 13 -16.62 22.88 -9.08
N GLN A 14 -16.87 23.70 -8.05
CA GLN A 14 -16.26 25.03 -7.89
C GLN A 14 -14.83 24.99 -7.30
N GLY A 15 -14.37 23.86 -6.77
CA GLY A 15 -13.07 23.75 -6.10
C GLY A 15 -13.05 24.37 -4.70
N GLU A 16 -14.21 24.50 -4.05
CA GLU A 16 -14.37 25.16 -2.75
C GLU A 16 -14.13 24.17 -1.58
N TRP A 17 -12.89 23.69 -1.47
CA TRP A 17 -12.53 22.59 -0.56
C TRP A 17 -12.70 22.92 0.91
N GLU A 18 -12.35 24.13 1.34
CA GLU A 18 -12.49 24.56 2.75
C GLU A 18 -13.94 24.49 3.26
N MET A 19 -14.91 24.72 2.37
CA MET A 19 -16.33 24.58 2.70
C MET A 19 -16.86 23.16 2.50
N LEU A 20 -16.26 22.39 1.58
CA LEU A 20 -16.71 21.05 1.23
C LEU A 20 -16.25 20.00 2.25
N LEU A 21 -14.99 20.05 2.67
CA LEU A 21 -14.37 19.02 3.49
C LEU A 21 -15.07 18.84 4.84
N PRO A 22 -15.45 19.89 5.59
CA PRO A 22 -16.26 19.73 6.81
C PRO A 22 -17.61 19.01 6.57
N ILE A 23 -18.27 19.27 5.42
CA ILE A 23 -19.53 18.60 5.07
C ILE A 23 -19.29 17.12 4.80
N LEU A 24 -18.19 16.77 4.13
CA LEU A 24 -17.83 15.37 3.91
C LEU A 24 -17.39 14.68 5.21
N GLY A 25 -16.82 15.41 6.17
CA GLY A 25 -16.58 14.91 7.53
C GLY A 25 -17.88 14.51 8.25
N ASP A 26 -18.92 15.33 8.17
CA ASP A 26 -20.24 15.02 8.74
C ASP A 26 -20.98 13.91 7.96
N TYR A 27 -20.71 13.80 6.65
CA TYR A 27 -21.39 12.88 5.73
C TYR A 27 -20.39 12.12 4.83
N PRO A 28 -19.55 11.23 5.38
CA PRO A 28 -18.45 10.58 4.64
C PRO A 28 -18.93 9.72 3.48
N HIS A 29 -20.14 9.16 3.58
CA HIS A 29 -20.78 8.40 2.50
C HIS A 29 -20.98 9.21 1.19
N LEU A 30 -20.85 10.54 1.23
CA LEU A 30 -20.95 11.42 0.06
C LEU A 30 -19.61 11.67 -0.65
N VAL A 31 -18.48 11.19 -0.13
CA VAL A 31 -17.14 11.43 -0.72
C VAL A 31 -17.02 10.89 -2.15
N ASN A 32 -17.78 9.84 -2.47
CA ASN A 32 -17.85 9.21 -3.79
C ASN A 32 -19.11 9.58 -4.58
N LEU A 33 -19.88 10.59 -4.15
CA LEU A 33 -21.10 11.01 -4.82
C LEU A 33 -20.81 11.46 -6.27
N PRO A 34 -21.31 10.75 -7.29
CA PRO A 34 -21.06 11.12 -8.68
C PRO A 34 -22.00 12.25 -9.12
N SER A 35 -21.47 13.19 -9.91
CA SER A 35 -22.29 14.21 -10.57
C SER A 35 -23.04 13.65 -11.78
N GLU A 36 -24.23 14.17 -12.06
CA GLU A 36 -24.99 13.82 -13.27
C GLU A 36 -24.79 14.87 -14.39
N PRO A 37 -24.72 14.46 -15.67
CA PRO A 37 -24.68 13.08 -16.19
C PRO A 37 -23.25 12.51 -16.30
N LYS A 38 -22.22 13.30 -15.97
CA LYS A 38 -20.83 13.02 -16.34
C LYS A 38 -20.10 12.04 -15.40
N GLY A 39 -20.62 11.81 -14.20
CA GLY A 39 -20.07 10.90 -13.20
C GLY A 39 -18.84 11.41 -12.45
N TYR A 40 -18.63 12.72 -12.32
CA TYR A 40 -17.48 13.25 -11.57
C TYR A 40 -17.76 13.19 -10.07
N THR A 41 -16.94 12.47 -9.32
CA THR A 41 -16.90 12.50 -7.84
C THR A 41 -16.08 13.68 -7.33
N PRO A 42 -16.15 14.04 -6.02
CA PRO A 42 -15.24 14.99 -5.39
C PRO A 42 -13.76 14.76 -5.71
N LEU A 43 -13.28 13.52 -5.72
CA LEU A 43 -11.88 13.20 -6.06
C LEU A 43 -11.53 13.54 -7.52
N HIS A 44 -12.44 13.28 -8.47
CA HIS A 44 -12.25 13.70 -9.86
C HIS A 44 -12.17 15.22 -10.01
N GLN A 45 -13.00 15.95 -9.25
CA GLN A 45 -12.98 17.42 -9.27
C GLN A 45 -11.69 17.95 -8.62
N ALA A 46 -11.20 17.34 -7.55
CA ALA A 46 -9.95 17.70 -6.91
C ALA A 46 -8.76 17.48 -7.86
N ALA A 47 -8.74 16.36 -8.57
CA ALA A 47 -7.80 16.09 -9.65
C ALA A 47 -7.91 17.13 -10.78
N TRP A 48 -9.13 17.47 -11.22
CA TRP A 48 -9.36 18.45 -12.28
C TRP A 48 -8.80 19.83 -11.93
N HIS A 49 -9.06 20.29 -10.70
CA HIS A 49 -8.57 21.57 -10.20
C HIS A 49 -7.09 21.56 -9.80
N GLY A 50 -6.44 20.38 -9.76
CA GLY A 50 -5.06 20.25 -9.32
C GLY A 50 -4.92 20.64 -7.85
N ALA A 51 -5.82 20.16 -6.99
CA ALA A 51 -5.83 20.45 -5.56
C ALA A 51 -4.51 20.08 -4.88
N ASN A 52 -4.20 20.70 -3.74
CA ASN A 52 -2.99 20.38 -2.97
C ASN A 52 -3.09 19.00 -2.29
N LEU A 53 -1.96 18.49 -1.77
CA LEU A 53 -1.90 17.18 -1.13
C LEU A 53 -2.81 17.07 0.10
N SER A 54 -3.05 18.18 0.79
CA SER A 54 -3.95 18.25 1.95
C SER A 54 -5.38 17.86 1.58
N VAL A 55 -5.93 18.50 0.54
CA VAL A 55 -7.29 18.20 0.06
C VAL A 55 -7.40 16.77 -0.45
N ILE A 56 -6.39 16.31 -1.20
CA ILE A 56 -6.38 14.95 -1.75
C ILE A 56 -6.29 13.92 -0.62
N GLY A 57 -5.40 14.13 0.34
CA GLY A 57 -5.23 13.28 1.51
C GLY A 57 -6.51 13.18 2.33
N GLU A 58 -7.20 14.30 2.58
CA GLU A 58 -8.44 14.32 3.35
C GLU A 58 -9.57 13.56 2.62
N LEU A 59 -9.74 13.78 1.31
CA LEU A 59 -10.70 13.02 0.51
C LEU A 59 -10.41 11.52 0.55
N LEU A 60 -9.14 11.12 0.41
CA LEU A 60 -8.76 9.71 0.52
C LEU A 60 -9.03 9.16 1.93
N SER A 61 -8.78 9.94 2.99
CA SER A 61 -9.06 9.51 4.37
C SER A 61 -10.55 9.30 4.65
N LEU A 62 -11.41 10.05 3.94
CA LEU A 62 -12.86 9.89 3.99
C LEU A 62 -13.37 8.71 3.13
N GLY A 63 -12.48 7.99 2.43
CA GLY A 63 -12.83 6.81 1.62
C GLY A 63 -13.04 7.11 0.13
N ALA A 64 -12.48 8.20 -0.40
CA ALA A 64 -12.55 8.45 -1.84
C ALA A 64 -11.90 7.32 -2.65
N GLU A 65 -12.61 6.80 -3.65
CA GLU A 65 -12.15 5.68 -4.47
C GLU A 65 -11.25 6.17 -5.62
N ARG A 66 -9.98 5.74 -5.61
CA ARG A 66 -8.99 6.06 -6.68
C ARG A 66 -9.34 5.41 -8.02
N SER A 67 -9.99 4.25 -7.98
CA SER A 67 -10.38 3.46 -9.15
C SER A 67 -11.74 3.85 -9.75
N ALA A 68 -12.49 4.74 -9.10
CA ALA A 68 -13.76 5.23 -9.63
C ALA A 68 -13.55 5.90 -10.99
N THR A 69 -14.45 5.66 -11.93
CA THR A 69 -14.37 6.23 -13.29
C THR A 69 -15.58 7.10 -13.60
N THR A 70 -15.35 8.23 -14.27
CA THR A 70 -16.42 9.04 -14.85
C THR A 70 -17.29 8.25 -15.84
N ASN A 71 -18.57 8.62 -15.96
CA ASN A 71 -19.52 7.91 -16.82
C ASN A 71 -19.20 8.10 -18.31
N THR A 72 -18.91 9.33 -18.72
CA THR A 72 -18.77 9.67 -20.14
C THR A 72 -17.41 9.29 -20.71
N LYS A 73 -16.32 9.65 -20.03
CA LYS A 73 -14.95 9.44 -20.54
C LYS A 73 -14.26 8.20 -19.97
N ARG A 74 -14.85 7.55 -18.95
CA ARG A 74 -14.26 6.39 -18.25
C ARG A 74 -12.87 6.69 -17.66
N GLN A 75 -12.62 7.95 -17.31
CA GLN A 75 -11.38 8.42 -16.69
C GLN A 75 -11.46 8.32 -15.17
N THR A 76 -10.38 7.89 -14.55
CA THR A 76 -10.10 8.00 -13.11
C THR A 76 -9.60 9.40 -12.74
N ALA A 77 -9.49 9.69 -11.44
CA ALA A 77 -8.84 10.90 -10.96
C ALA A 77 -7.36 10.99 -11.41
N TYR A 78 -6.65 9.85 -11.45
CA TYR A 78 -5.29 9.77 -11.98
C TYR A 78 -5.21 10.20 -13.45
N ASP A 79 -6.11 9.68 -14.30
CA ASP A 79 -6.11 10.00 -15.74
C ASP A 79 -6.32 11.50 -15.97
N ILE A 80 -7.16 12.14 -15.14
CA ILE A 80 -7.38 13.59 -15.20
C ILE A 80 -6.10 14.35 -14.84
N VAL A 81 -5.35 13.92 -13.82
CA VAL A 81 -4.08 14.55 -13.46
C VAL A 81 -3.06 14.40 -14.58
N VAL A 82 -2.86 13.19 -15.11
CA VAL A 82 -1.91 12.96 -16.21
C VAL A 82 -2.26 13.78 -17.45
N GLU A 83 -3.56 13.96 -17.77
CA GLU A 83 -3.99 14.76 -18.92
C GLU A 83 -3.78 16.27 -18.71
N LYS A 84 -3.98 16.77 -17.49
CA LYS A 84 -4.15 18.22 -17.24
C LYS A 84 -3.00 18.88 -16.51
N HIS A 85 -2.26 18.12 -15.73
CA HIS A 85 -1.31 18.62 -14.75
C HIS A 85 0.04 17.94 -14.93
N ASN A 86 1.11 18.65 -14.58
CA ASN A 86 2.45 18.07 -14.47
C ASN A 86 2.82 18.00 -12.99
N ARG A 87 2.12 17.13 -12.24
CA ARG A 87 2.19 17.05 -10.77
C ARG A 87 2.43 15.60 -10.33
N PRO A 88 3.70 15.15 -10.28
CA PRO A 88 4.03 13.75 -9.99
C PRO A 88 3.57 13.27 -8.60
N GLU A 89 3.43 14.19 -7.64
CA GLU A 89 2.89 13.91 -6.32
C GLU A 89 1.41 13.52 -6.36
N LEU A 90 0.63 14.11 -7.27
CA LEU A 90 -0.77 13.76 -7.47
C LEU A 90 -0.90 12.48 -8.27
N GLU A 91 -0.07 12.29 -9.30
CA GLU A 91 0.01 11.03 -10.05
C GLU A 91 0.30 9.84 -9.12
N TYR A 92 1.20 10.03 -8.17
CA TYR A 92 1.53 9.03 -7.15
C TYR A 92 0.32 8.69 -6.26
N LEU A 93 -0.27 9.69 -5.60
CA LEU A 93 -1.36 9.45 -4.64
C LEU A 93 -2.64 8.93 -5.28
N LEU A 94 -2.94 9.38 -6.51
CA LEU A 94 -4.17 9.03 -7.20
C LEU A 94 -4.05 7.77 -8.05
N PHE A 95 -2.85 7.19 -8.17
CA PHE A 95 -2.64 5.98 -8.97
C PHE A 95 -3.66 4.90 -8.58
N PRO A 96 -4.44 4.34 -9.55
CA PRO A 96 -5.62 3.53 -9.27
C PRO A 96 -5.25 2.09 -8.93
N GLN A 97 -4.52 1.90 -7.83
CA GLN A 97 -4.10 0.59 -7.35
C GLN A 97 -5.12 -0.01 -6.39
N LYS A 98 -5.29 -1.33 -6.49
CA LYS A 98 -6.00 -2.13 -5.48
C LYS A 98 -5.14 -2.35 -4.24
N GLU A 99 -5.78 -2.29 -3.09
CA GLU A 99 -5.18 -2.60 -1.80
C GLU A 99 -4.70 -4.05 -1.79
N THR A 100 -3.56 -4.32 -1.16
CA THR A 100 -3.03 -5.68 -1.04
C THR A 100 -3.58 -6.37 0.20
N LEU A 101 -3.64 -7.71 0.19
CA LEU A 101 -4.04 -8.48 1.37
C LEU A 101 -3.13 -8.18 2.57
N ALA A 102 -1.83 -7.96 2.32
CA ALA A 102 -0.86 -7.56 3.34
C ALA A 102 -1.19 -6.19 3.97
N GLN A 103 -1.70 -5.22 3.20
CA GLN A 103 -2.15 -3.92 3.72
C GLN A 103 -3.39 -4.07 4.59
N ILE A 104 -4.38 -4.87 4.17
CA ILE A 104 -5.58 -5.14 4.98
C ILE A 104 -5.20 -5.77 6.33
N ILE A 105 -4.33 -6.80 6.31
CA ILE A 105 -3.89 -7.48 7.54
C ILE A 105 -3.13 -6.51 8.46
N ARG A 106 -2.20 -5.71 7.92
CA ARG A 106 -1.47 -4.70 8.72
C ARG A 106 -2.40 -3.68 9.37
N LYS A 107 -3.44 -3.21 8.66
CA LYS A 107 -4.42 -2.30 9.25
C LYS A 107 -5.16 -2.95 10.43
N VAL A 108 -5.60 -4.21 10.31
CA VAL A 108 -6.21 -4.95 11.42
C VAL A 108 -5.30 -4.96 12.64
N VAL A 109 -4.03 -5.33 12.46
CA VAL A 109 -3.03 -5.39 13.56
C VAL A 109 -2.84 -4.03 14.21
N ALA A 110 -2.78 -2.95 13.42
CA ALA A 110 -2.57 -1.60 13.94
C ALA A 110 -3.79 -1.04 14.68
N THR A 111 -5.00 -1.39 14.26
CA THR A 111 -6.26 -0.93 14.89
C THR A 111 -6.66 -1.78 16.10
N GLU A 112 -6.28 -3.06 16.14
CA GLU A 112 -6.68 -4.03 17.16
C GLU A 112 -5.46 -4.49 17.97
N ARG A 113 -4.71 -3.53 18.53
CA ARG A 113 -3.41 -3.78 19.20
C ARG A 113 -3.49 -4.75 20.38
N GLN A 114 -4.67 -4.87 20.99
CA GLN A 114 -4.96 -5.74 22.12
C GLN A 114 -5.16 -7.22 21.74
N LEU A 115 -5.11 -7.57 20.44
CA LEU A 115 -5.27 -8.95 19.99
C LEU A 115 -4.14 -9.87 20.43
N PHE A 116 -2.94 -9.33 20.62
CA PHE A 116 -1.73 -10.11 20.85
C PHE A 116 -1.08 -9.74 22.18
N THR A 117 -0.52 -10.76 22.83
CA THR A 117 0.31 -10.59 24.02
C THR A 117 1.79 -10.63 23.64
N ASP A 118 2.67 -10.35 24.61
CA ASP A 118 4.11 -10.54 24.40
C ASP A 118 4.38 -12.01 24.06
N TYR A 119 5.16 -12.26 22.99
CA TYR A 119 5.52 -13.62 22.55
C TYR A 119 4.33 -14.48 22.10
N ASP A 120 3.30 -13.87 21.50
CA ASP A 120 2.12 -14.56 20.99
C ASP A 120 2.38 -15.31 19.66
N GLY A 121 2.11 -16.61 19.64
CA GLY A 121 2.28 -17.43 18.44
C GLY A 121 1.32 -17.07 17.31
N ASN A 122 0.13 -16.56 17.62
CA ASN A 122 -0.81 -16.07 16.62
C ASN A 122 -0.24 -14.84 15.90
N GLN A 123 0.41 -13.93 16.63
CA GLN A 123 1.09 -12.76 16.03
C GLN A 123 2.19 -13.20 15.07
N ILE A 124 3.01 -14.18 15.45
CA ILE A 124 4.05 -14.75 14.59
C ILE A 124 3.46 -15.29 13.28
N LEU A 125 2.32 -15.97 13.35
CA LEU A 125 1.65 -16.47 12.15
C LEU A 125 1.10 -15.30 11.30
N VAL A 126 0.54 -14.25 11.91
CA VAL A 126 0.08 -13.05 11.19
C VAL A 126 1.24 -12.36 10.45
N ASP A 127 2.41 -12.23 11.09
CA ASP A 127 3.59 -11.63 10.44
C ASP A 127 4.08 -12.46 9.24
N LYS A 128 3.99 -13.79 9.36
CA LYS A 128 4.24 -14.72 8.25
C LYS A 128 3.19 -14.59 7.15
N MET A 129 1.91 -14.38 7.50
CA MET A 129 0.83 -14.13 6.52
C MET A 129 1.11 -12.88 5.71
N ILE A 130 1.42 -11.74 6.36
CA ILE A 130 1.78 -10.48 5.69
C ILE A 130 2.95 -10.72 4.71
N SER A 131 4.01 -11.40 5.17
CA SER A 131 5.19 -11.68 4.37
C SER A 131 4.92 -12.61 3.18
N ALA A 132 3.99 -13.56 3.35
CA ALA A 132 3.64 -14.55 2.32
C ALA A 132 2.64 -14.00 1.29
N SER A 133 1.70 -13.14 1.70
CA SER A 133 0.79 -12.43 0.79
C SER A 133 1.53 -11.48 -0.15
N GLY A 134 2.61 -10.85 0.35
CA GLY A 134 3.45 -9.98 -0.46
C GLY A 134 2.66 -8.84 -1.12
N VAL A 135 2.69 -8.81 -2.46
CA VAL A 135 2.08 -7.73 -3.27
C VAL A 135 0.73 -8.14 -3.88
N GLU A 136 0.17 -9.25 -3.40
CA GLU A 136 -1.10 -9.78 -3.88
C GLU A 136 -2.25 -8.80 -3.62
N PRO A 137 -3.00 -8.39 -4.65
CA PRO A 137 -4.22 -7.61 -4.48
C PRO A 137 -5.22 -8.35 -3.60
N CYS A 138 -5.87 -7.63 -2.69
CA CYS A 138 -7.01 -8.15 -1.96
C CYS A 138 -8.15 -8.45 -2.95
N PRO A 139 -8.79 -9.63 -2.88
CA PRO A 139 -9.98 -9.92 -3.68
C PRO A 139 -11.11 -8.92 -3.40
N ASP A 140 -11.87 -8.55 -4.44
CA ASP A 140 -13.07 -7.70 -4.29
C ASP A 140 -14.23 -8.51 -3.70
N ASP A 141 -14.29 -9.81 -4.02
CA ASP A 141 -15.29 -10.73 -3.51
C ASP A 141 -14.85 -11.30 -2.15
N LEU A 142 -15.73 -11.17 -1.16
CA LEU A 142 -15.42 -11.53 0.21
C LEU A 142 -15.36 -13.05 0.43
N SER A 143 -16.05 -13.84 -0.40
CA SER A 143 -15.94 -15.31 -0.33
C SER A 143 -14.62 -15.83 -0.92
N GLU A 144 -14.11 -15.13 -1.94
CA GLU A 144 -12.76 -15.35 -2.47
C GLU A 144 -11.70 -14.97 -1.43
N LEU A 145 -11.89 -13.86 -0.71
CA LEU A 145 -11.03 -13.45 0.40
C LEU A 145 -10.96 -14.52 1.50
N ASP A 146 -12.11 -15.05 1.96
CA ASP A 146 -12.16 -16.12 2.96
C ASP A 146 -11.41 -17.37 2.47
N THR A 147 -11.60 -17.74 1.22
CA THR A 147 -10.89 -18.86 0.59
C THR A 147 -9.38 -18.62 0.58
N ARG A 148 -8.95 -17.39 0.27
CA ARG A 148 -7.52 -17.03 0.24
C ARG A 148 -6.90 -17.07 1.63
N LEU A 149 -7.57 -16.56 2.66
CA LEU A 149 -7.12 -16.60 4.04
C LEU A 149 -6.98 -18.04 4.56
N ASN A 150 -7.94 -18.90 4.23
CA ASN A 150 -7.89 -20.32 4.59
C ASN A 150 -6.72 -21.05 3.92
N HIS A 151 -6.47 -20.79 2.63
CA HIS A 151 -5.31 -21.34 1.93
C HIS A 151 -3.99 -20.83 2.49
N LEU A 152 -3.93 -19.55 2.86
CA LEU A 152 -2.73 -18.96 3.47
C LEU A 152 -2.44 -19.57 4.84
N PHE A 153 -3.46 -19.74 5.69
CA PHE A 153 -3.35 -20.44 6.97
C PHE A 153 -2.84 -21.86 6.76
N PHE A 154 -3.44 -22.62 5.84
CA PHE A 154 -3.01 -23.98 5.54
C PHE A 154 -1.57 -24.04 5.03
N ALA A 155 -1.18 -23.13 4.13
CA ALA A 155 0.17 -23.08 3.59
C ALA A 155 1.24 -22.82 4.65
N LEU A 156 0.91 -22.04 5.69
CA LEU A 156 1.86 -21.68 6.75
C LEU A 156 1.87 -22.64 7.94
N THR A 157 0.79 -23.39 8.17
CA THR A 157 0.63 -24.28 9.33
C THR A 157 0.60 -25.77 8.98
N GLY A 158 0.32 -26.12 7.73
CA GLY A 158 0.04 -27.50 7.30
C GLY A 158 -1.29 -28.07 7.81
N LYS A 159 -2.15 -27.24 8.43
CA LYS A 159 -3.42 -27.65 9.02
C LYS A 159 -4.59 -26.86 8.44
N ALA A 160 -5.74 -27.51 8.30
CA ALA A 160 -6.96 -26.82 7.89
C ALA A 160 -7.43 -25.86 9.00
N ILE A 161 -8.08 -24.76 8.62
CA ILE A 161 -8.60 -23.75 9.57
C ILE A 161 -9.67 -24.32 10.54
N SER A 162 -10.26 -25.47 10.20
CA SER A 162 -11.22 -26.19 11.04
C SER A 162 -10.58 -27.13 12.06
N THR A 163 -9.24 -27.21 12.12
CA THR A 163 -8.54 -28.09 13.06
C THR A 163 -8.81 -27.72 14.51
N THR A 164 -8.89 -28.73 15.37
CA THR A 164 -8.91 -28.58 16.84
C THR A 164 -7.57 -28.95 17.47
N GLU A 165 -6.61 -29.40 16.67
CA GLU A 165 -5.27 -29.73 17.14
C GLU A 165 -4.48 -28.45 17.44
N ALA A 166 -3.69 -28.50 18.52
CA ALA A 166 -2.71 -27.46 18.81
C ALA A 166 -1.67 -27.37 17.68
N ILE A 167 -1.46 -26.16 17.17
CA ILE A 167 -0.43 -25.88 16.17
C ILE A 167 0.76 -25.27 16.90
N HIS A 168 1.88 -25.96 16.87
CA HIS A 168 3.11 -25.54 17.52
C HIS A 168 4.13 -25.04 16.49
N PHE A 169 4.77 -23.91 16.79
CA PHE A 169 5.97 -23.45 16.11
C PHE A 169 7.13 -23.49 17.08
N ASP A 170 7.97 -24.52 16.95
CA ASP A 170 9.18 -24.70 17.74
C ASP A 170 10.38 -24.18 16.98
N VAL A 171 11.02 -23.12 17.49
CA VAL A 171 12.23 -22.55 16.87
C VAL A 171 13.49 -23.18 17.47
N ALA A 172 13.46 -23.43 18.78
CA ALA A 172 14.53 -24.06 19.54
C ALA A 172 13.95 -24.66 20.83
N GLU A 173 14.74 -25.46 21.54
CA GLU A 173 14.36 -25.98 22.86
C GLU A 173 13.99 -24.83 23.81
N GLY A 174 12.83 -24.92 24.46
CA GLY A 174 12.30 -23.88 25.34
C GLY A 174 11.57 -22.72 24.65
N PHE A 175 11.50 -22.70 23.32
CA PHE A 175 10.78 -21.69 22.54
C PHE A 175 9.69 -22.34 21.68
N THR A 176 8.58 -22.67 22.34
CA THR A 176 7.37 -23.22 21.72
C THR A 176 6.30 -22.15 21.68
N PHE A 177 5.86 -21.80 20.47
CA PHE A 177 4.75 -20.87 20.25
C PHE A 177 3.49 -21.61 19.83
N MET A 178 2.36 -21.20 20.40
CA MET A 178 1.05 -21.79 20.13
C MET A 178 0.27 -20.95 19.13
N VAL A 179 -0.32 -21.61 18.14
CA VAL A 179 -1.30 -21.02 17.23
C VAL A 179 -2.63 -21.73 17.41
N GLU A 180 -3.68 -20.92 17.54
CA GLU A 180 -5.05 -21.40 17.73
C GLU A 180 -5.88 -21.14 16.47
N ALA A 181 -6.27 -22.20 15.77
CA ALA A 181 -7.11 -22.07 14.59
C ALA A 181 -8.45 -21.35 14.88
N ASP A 182 -8.98 -21.51 16.10
CA ASP A 182 -10.18 -20.83 16.57
C ASP A 182 -10.02 -19.31 16.67
N PHE A 183 -8.88 -18.82 17.13
CA PHE A 183 -8.58 -17.39 17.11
C PHE A 183 -8.68 -16.82 15.69
N PHE A 184 -8.06 -17.49 14.72
CA PHE A 184 -8.10 -17.03 13.32
C PHE A 184 -9.50 -17.08 12.73
N ARG A 185 -10.20 -18.21 12.94
CA ARG A 185 -11.54 -18.45 12.39
C ARG A 185 -12.60 -17.52 12.99
N GLN A 186 -12.56 -17.29 14.30
CA GLN A 186 -13.64 -16.62 15.04
C GLN A 186 -13.35 -15.14 15.28
N ILE A 187 -12.09 -14.71 15.25
CA ILE A 187 -11.68 -13.34 15.60
C ILE A 187 -10.93 -12.69 14.44
N PHE A 188 -9.78 -13.22 14.05
CA PHE A 188 -8.87 -12.51 13.15
C PHE A 188 -9.41 -12.36 11.71
N PHE A 189 -9.88 -13.44 11.08
CA PHE A 189 -10.40 -13.38 9.72
C PHE A 189 -11.69 -12.54 9.61
N PRO A 190 -12.65 -12.61 10.54
CA PRO A 190 -13.76 -11.66 10.59
C PRO A 190 -13.33 -10.19 10.64
N LEU A 191 -12.24 -9.87 11.35
CA LEU A 191 -11.69 -8.51 11.37
C LEU A 191 -11.06 -8.11 10.03
N VAL A 192 -10.30 -9.02 9.40
CA VAL A 192 -9.75 -8.81 8.04
C VAL A 192 -10.89 -8.54 7.04
N HIS A 193 -11.95 -9.33 7.10
CA HIS A 193 -13.13 -9.15 6.26
C HIS A 193 -13.81 -7.80 6.50
N LYS A 194 -13.99 -7.40 7.77
CA LYS A 194 -14.57 -6.09 8.15
C LYS A 194 -13.75 -4.93 7.60
N VAL A 195 -12.42 -5.02 7.66
CA VAL A 195 -11.52 -3.99 7.14
C VAL A 195 -11.54 -3.95 5.60
N ALA A 196 -11.48 -5.11 4.94
CA ALA A 196 -11.57 -5.20 3.48
C ALA A 196 -12.88 -4.59 2.94
N ALA A 197 -14.00 -4.85 3.60
CA ALA A 197 -15.31 -4.32 3.20
C ALA A 197 -15.42 -2.78 3.28
N LYS A 198 -14.61 -2.13 4.14
CA LYS A 198 -14.60 -0.66 4.27
C LYS A 198 -13.87 0.04 3.13
N LYS A 199 -13.10 -0.68 2.30
CA LYS A 199 -12.24 -0.14 1.23
C LYS A 199 -11.33 1.00 1.72
N ILE A 200 -10.15 0.64 2.19
CA ILE A 200 -9.11 1.61 2.56
C ILE A 200 -8.62 2.31 1.29
N SER A 201 -8.40 3.63 1.31
CA SER A 201 -7.94 4.34 0.12
C SER A 201 -6.43 4.55 0.04
N PHE A 202 -5.67 4.43 1.13
CA PHE A 202 -4.20 4.56 1.13
C PHE A 202 -3.56 4.04 2.43
N PRO A 203 -2.23 3.78 2.45
CA PRO A 203 -1.49 3.44 3.67
C PRO A 203 -1.43 4.58 4.68
N GLU A 204 -2.00 4.37 5.88
CA GLU A 204 -1.90 5.32 6.99
C GLU A 204 -0.57 5.13 7.73
N ARG A 205 -0.12 6.17 8.45
CA ARG A 205 1.20 6.23 9.06
C ARG A 205 1.47 5.07 10.02
N GLU A 206 0.46 4.66 10.76
CA GLU A 206 0.53 3.69 11.85
C GLU A 206 0.86 2.28 11.37
N TRP A 207 0.59 1.97 10.09
CA TRP A 207 0.77 0.63 9.55
C TRP A 207 1.47 0.60 8.19
N ALA A 208 1.85 1.76 7.63
CA ALA A 208 2.65 1.84 6.42
C ALA A 208 4.05 1.25 6.63
N VAL A 209 4.58 0.60 5.59
CA VAL A 209 5.93 0.02 5.55
C VAL A 209 6.65 0.50 4.30
N VAL A 210 7.98 0.42 4.29
CA VAL A 210 8.82 0.88 3.16
C VAL A 210 8.40 0.26 1.83
N SER A 211 7.92 -1.00 1.83
CA SER A 211 7.39 -1.65 0.61
C SER A 211 6.20 -0.93 -0.03
N ASP A 212 5.40 -0.17 0.73
CA ASP A 212 4.28 0.61 0.17
C ASP A 212 4.76 1.77 -0.72
N LEU A 213 5.97 2.28 -0.49
CA LEU A 213 6.56 3.32 -1.35
C LEU A 213 6.95 2.78 -2.73
N PHE A 214 7.03 1.45 -2.91
CA PHE A 214 7.39 0.79 -4.17
C PHE A 214 6.18 0.61 -5.11
N ASP A 215 5.04 1.22 -4.83
CA ASP A 215 3.95 1.29 -5.78
C ASP A 215 3.56 2.74 -6.06
N PRO A 216 3.30 3.12 -7.32
CA PRO A 216 3.39 2.29 -8.52
C PRO A 216 4.84 1.92 -8.87
N ALA A 217 5.00 0.81 -9.59
CA ALA A 217 6.29 0.45 -10.18
C ALA A 217 6.76 1.53 -11.18
N PRO A 218 8.08 1.79 -11.31
CA PRO A 218 8.59 2.71 -12.30
C PRO A 218 8.32 2.19 -13.71
N THR A 219 8.15 3.12 -14.66
CA THR A 219 7.95 2.79 -16.09
C THR A 219 9.24 2.39 -16.79
N GLN A 220 10.40 2.67 -16.17
CA GLN A 220 11.73 2.34 -16.66
C GLN A 220 12.55 1.64 -15.56
N TRP A 221 13.53 0.83 -15.98
CA TRP A 221 14.28 -0.06 -15.07
C TRP A 221 15.80 0.07 -15.19
N GLY A 222 16.30 0.85 -16.17
CA GLY A 222 17.70 0.83 -16.59
C GLY A 222 18.06 -0.51 -17.25
N SER A 223 18.28 -1.53 -16.43
CA SER A 223 18.64 -2.90 -16.83
C SER A 223 17.49 -3.87 -16.47
N ARG A 224 17.37 -5.00 -17.20
CA ARG A 224 16.26 -5.94 -16.98
C ARG A 224 16.32 -6.66 -15.62
N GLY A 225 17.50 -6.78 -15.01
CA GLY A 225 17.66 -7.35 -13.67
C GLY A 225 17.11 -6.45 -12.56
N SER A 226 17.06 -5.13 -12.76
CA SER A 226 16.53 -4.18 -11.77
C SER A 226 15.06 -4.42 -11.43
N LEU A 227 14.26 -4.90 -12.39
CA LEU A 227 12.88 -5.33 -12.13
C LEU A 227 12.82 -6.46 -11.10
N PHE A 228 13.69 -7.46 -11.22
CA PHE A 228 13.70 -8.58 -10.28
C PHE A 228 14.23 -8.16 -8.91
N LEU A 229 15.21 -7.25 -8.88
CA LEU A 229 15.66 -6.65 -7.63
C LEU A 229 14.54 -5.83 -6.96
N TRP A 230 13.75 -5.07 -7.72
CA TRP A 230 12.58 -4.34 -7.21
C TRP A 230 11.59 -5.29 -6.54
N LEU A 231 11.26 -6.41 -7.17
CA LEU A 231 10.38 -7.43 -6.59
C LEU A 231 10.95 -8.05 -5.31
N GLU A 232 12.25 -8.38 -5.29
CA GLU A 232 12.91 -8.88 -4.08
C GLU A 232 12.95 -7.84 -2.96
N MET A 233 13.21 -6.56 -3.27
CA MET A 233 13.18 -5.47 -2.29
C MET A 233 11.81 -5.29 -1.66
N ARG A 234 10.76 -5.27 -2.48
CA ARG A 234 9.38 -5.18 -1.98
C ARG A 234 9.05 -6.27 -0.98
N LYS A 235 9.53 -7.49 -1.23
CA LYS A 235 9.37 -8.60 -0.30
C LYS A 235 10.22 -8.41 0.96
N ALA A 236 11.47 -8.02 0.83
CA ALA A 236 12.38 -7.83 1.97
C ALA A 236 11.94 -6.68 2.90
N LEU A 237 11.28 -5.66 2.35
CA LEU A 237 10.90 -4.42 3.05
C LEU A 237 9.42 -4.39 3.47
N CYS A 238 8.68 -5.50 3.34
CA CYS A 238 7.24 -5.56 3.63
C CYS A 238 6.87 -5.48 5.13
N GLN A 239 7.86 -5.52 6.01
CA GLN A 239 7.72 -5.41 7.47
C GLN A 239 8.63 -4.33 8.05
N VAL A 240 9.30 -3.52 7.21
CA VAL A 240 10.18 -2.44 7.65
C VAL A 240 9.35 -1.18 7.76
N SER A 241 9.21 -0.64 8.97
CA SER A 241 8.48 0.61 9.22
C SER A 241 9.02 1.75 8.35
N ILE A 242 8.12 2.66 7.97
CA ILE A 242 8.51 3.89 7.29
C ILE A 242 9.40 4.73 8.22
N PRO A 243 10.59 5.17 7.78
CA PRO A 243 11.42 6.09 8.56
C PRO A 243 10.85 7.51 8.54
N GLU A 244 11.24 8.32 9.52
CA GLU A 244 10.86 9.74 9.59
C GLU A 244 11.66 10.61 8.61
N ASP A 245 12.87 10.16 8.24
CA ASP A 245 13.83 10.92 7.47
C ASP A 245 14.14 10.28 6.10
N GLU A 246 14.39 11.13 5.10
CA GLU A 246 14.70 10.72 3.74
C GLU A 246 16.09 10.05 3.63
N ASP A 247 17.07 10.46 4.42
CA ASP A 247 18.41 9.86 4.41
C ASP A 247 18.38 8.47 5.07
N GLU A 248 17.59 8.29 6.14
CA GLU A 248 17.32 6.98 6.73
C GLU A 248 16.65 6.04 5.73
N LEU A 249 15.67 6.52 4.95
CA LEU A 249 15.10 5.73 3.86
C LEU A 249 16.17 5.30 2.85
N ALA A 250 17.02 6.24 2.40
CA ALA A 250 18.10 5.92 1.47
C ALA A 250 19.06 4.86 2.04
N ASN A 251 19.38 4.93 3.33
CA ASN A 251 20.21 3.94 4.02
C ASN A 251 19.54 2.56 4.09
N ILE A 252 18.24 2.50 4.39
CA ILE A 252 17.46 1.26 4.37
C ILE A 252 17.49 0.63 2.96
N ILE A 253 17.24 1.41 1.92
CA ILE A 253 17.26 0.91 0.54
C ILE A 253 18.66 0.46 0.13
N ALA A 254 19.71 1.21 0.49
CA ALA A 254 21.10 0.85 0.20
C ALA A 254 21.53 -0.44 0.94
N ALA A 255 21.11 -0.62 2.19
CA ALA A 255 21.37 -1.84 2.95
C ALA A 255 20.63 -3.05 2.35
N ALA A 256 19.36 -2.88 1.97
CA ALA A 256 18.59 -3.92 1.29
C ALA A 256 19.21 -4.28 -0.08
N PHE A 257 19.66 -3.27 -0.84
CA PHE A 257 20.40 -3.46 -2.09
C PHE A 257 21.62 -4.35 -1.86
N GLN A 258 22.45 -4.02 -0.87
CA GLN A 258 23.64 -4.79 -0.57
C GLN A 258 23.32 -6.20 -0.08
N ALA A 259 22.34 -6.37 0.81
CA ALA A 259 21.95 -7.66 1.33
C ALA A 259 21.44 -8.61 0.22
N LEU A 260 20.64 -8.08 -0.72
CA LEU A 260 20.09 -8.88 -1.81
C LEU A 260 21.13 -9.13 -2.91
N THR A 261 21.91 -8.13 -3.30
CA THR A 261 22.80 -8.24 -4.46
C THR A 261 24.21 -8.73 -4.13
N GLY A 262 24.63 -8.62 -2.86
CA GLY A 262 26.01 -8.84 -2.43
C GLY A 262 26.98 -7.72 -2.83
N ARG A 263 26.47 -6.60 -3.37
CA ARG A 263 27.27 -5.45 -3.85
C ARG A 263 26.85 -4.18 -3.14
N SER A 264 27.81 -3.35 -2.74
CA SER A 264 27.48 -2.00 -2.26
C SER A 264 26.94 -1.14 -3.38
N LEU A 265 26.00 -0.25 -3.04
CA LEU A 265 25.41 0.71 -3.97
C LEU A 265 26.44 1.75 -4.47
N ILE A 266 27.34 2.18 -3.59
CA ILE A 266 28.39 3.17 -3.90
C ILE A 266 29.70 2.41 -4.15
N HIS A 267 29.98 2.11 -5.41
CA HIS A 267 31.26 1.53 -5.82
C HIS A 267 32.14 2.63 -6.41
N ARG A 268 33.36 2.80 -5.87
CA ARG A 268 34.25 3.92 -6.26
C ARG A 268 35.00 3.70 -7.58
N VAL A 269 34.94 2.51 -8.17
CA VAL A 269 35.65 2.17 -9.42
C VAL A 269 34.88 1.11 -10.22
N GLY A 270 34.57 1.42 -11.48
CA GLY A 270 34.72 0.50 -12.62
C GLY A 270 33.48 -0.18 -13.21
N GLU A 271 32.42 -0.47 -12.47
CA GLU A 271 31.26 -1.21 -13.00
C GLU A 271 29.95 -0.70 -12.40
N ASP A 272 29.24 0.14 -13.15
CA ASP A 272 27.93 0.70 -12.77
C ASP A 272 26.80 -0.32 -12.96
N GLU A 273 27.06 -1.39 -13.72
CA GLU A 273 26.19 -2.53 -13.90
C GLU A 273 26.93 -3.81 -13.55
N PHE A 274 26.25 -4.73 -12.88
CA PHE A 274 26.79 -6.05 -12.58
C PHE A 274 25.75 -7.13 -12.79
N PHE A 275 26.23 -8.34 -13.08
CA PHE A 275 25.37 -9.47 -13.38
C PHE A 275 24.99 -10.26 -12.12
N VAL A 276 23.70 -10.47 -11.93
CA VAL A 276 23.12 -11.32 -10.90
C VAL A 276 22.46 -12.52 -11.56
N LYS A 277 23.11 -13.69 -11.45
CA LYS A 277 22.69 -14.92 -12.15
C LYS A 277 21.21 -15.27 -11.95
N ARG A 278 20.69 -15.15 -10.72
CA ARG A 278 19.28 -15.49 -10.40
C ARG A 278 18.25 -14.53 -11.01
N PHE A 279 18.67 -13.33 -11.42
CA PHE A 279 17.83 -12.36 -12.14
C PHE A 279 17.85 -12.59 -13.65
N SER A 280 18.68 -13.49 -14.15
CA SER A 280 18.71 -13.81 -15.57
C SER A 280 17.56 -14.74 -15.94
N ARG A 281 16.74 -14.31 -16.89
CA ARG A 281 15.62 -15.06 -17.48
C ARG A 281 15.78 -15.26 -19.00
N GLY A 282 16.98 -15.04 -19.52
CA GLY A 282 17.29 -15.05 -20.96
C GLY A 282 17.16 -13.68 -21.64
N GLY A 283 17.85 -13.49 -22.77
CA GLY A 283 17.96 -12.22 -23.52
C GLY A 283 19.15 -11.33 -23.11
N GLY A 284 19.51 -10.36 -23.97
CA GLY A 284 20.59 -9.40 -23.69
C GLY A 284 20.29 -8.50 -22.48
N SER A 285 21.27 -8.29 -21.60
CA SER A 285 21.13 -7.55 -20.32
C SER A 285 20.15 -8.16 -19.30
N SER A 286 19.65 -9.37 -19.56
CA SER A 286 18.88 -10.14 -18.57
C SER A 286 19.78 -10.46 -17.37
N GLY A 287 19.32 -10.13 -16.17
CA GLY A 287 20.08 -10.32 -14.93
C GLY A 287 21.12 -9.24 -14.59
N TYR A 288 21.33 -8.24 -15.44
CA TYR A 288 22.16 -7.08 -15.06
C TYR A 288 21.36 -6.12 -14.18
N VAL A 289 22.00 -5.56 -13.17
CA VAL A 289 21.47 -4.53 -12.26
C VAL A 289 22.38 -3.32 -12.33
N SER A 290 21.80 -2.12 -12.48
CA SER A 290 22.53 -0.86 -12.50
C SER A 290 22.51 -0.15 -11.15
N SER A 291 23.65 -0.11 -10.44
CA SER A 291 23.76 0.62 -9.17
C SER A 291 23.50 2.12 -9.33
N LEU A 292 23.99 2.72 -10.42
CA LEU A 292 23.74 4.14 -10.71
C LEU A 292 22.27 4.43 -10.97
N TYR A 293 21.55 3.54 -11.66
CA TYR A 293 20.11 3.73 -11.85
C TYR A 293 19.38 3.77 -10.51
N TRP A 294 19.72 2.85 -9.61
CA TRP A 294 19.14 2.79 -8.27
C TRP A 294 19.46 4.05 -7.45
N LEU A 295 20.73 4.49 -7.46
CA LEU A 295 21.19 5.66 -6.72
C LEU A 295 20.56 6.97 -7.25
N ASN A 296 20.51 7.15 -8.56
CA ASN A 296 20.12 8.43 -9.17
C ASN A 296 18.63 8.56 -9.48
N ASN A 297 17.89 7.44 -9.52
CA ASN A 297 16.48 7.43 -9.94
C ASN A 297 15.58 6.79 -8.89
N VAL A 298 15.84 5.54 -8.52
CA VAL A 298 14.95 4.79 -7.63
C VAL A 298 14.92 5.39 -6.22
N ILE A 299 16.08 5.57 -5.58
CA ILE A 299 16.13 6.11 -4.22
C ILE A 299 15.53 7.52 -4.15
N PRO A 300 15.91 8.48 -5.01
CA PRO A 300 15.28 9.80 -5.03
C PRO A 300 13.77 9.77 -5.29
N GLN A 301 13.30 8.82 -6.10
CA GLN A 301 11.86 8.64 -6.32
C GLN A 301 11.15 8.17 -5.04
N LEU A 302 11.72 7.19 -4.32
CA LEU A 302 11.15 6.70 -3.06
C LEU A 302 11.18 7.78 -1.96
N GLN A 303 12.25 8.57 -1.88
CA GLN A 303 12.34 9.72 -0.96
C GLN A 303 11.24 10.75 -1.22
N LYS A 304 11.02 11.14 -2.48
CA LYS A 304 9.89 12.03 -2.83
C LYS A 304 8.53 11.46 -2.41
N ARG A 305 8.32 10.16 -2.64
CA ARG A 305 7.08 9.47 -2.23
C ARG A 305 6.89 9.52 -0.72
N LEU A 306 7.96 9.33 0.06
CA LEU A 306 7.93 9.49 1.51
C LEU A 306 7.50 10.90 1.91
N SER A 307 8.14 11.95 1.40
CA SER A 307 7.77 13.32 1.77
C SER A 307 6.34 13.68 1.36
N TRP A 308 5.84 13.17 0.22
CA TRP A 308 4.43 13.36 -0.17
C TRP A 308 3.47 12.65 0.79
N MET A 309 3.77 11.42 1.20
CA MET A 309 2.96 10.67 2.17
C MET A 309 2.97 11.34 3.55
N GLN A 310 4.12 11.87 3.98
CA GLN A 310 4.22 12.61 5.24
C GLN A 310 3.33 13.85 5.26
N VAL A 311 3.24 14.60 4.15
CA VAL A 311 2.29 15.73 4.03
C VAL A 311 0.84 15.28 4.19
N VAL A 312 0.48 14.13 3.61
CA VAL A 312 -0.87 13.54 3.76
C VAL A 312 -1.14 13.12 5.21
N TRP A 313 -0.20 12.43 5.85
CA TRP A 313 -0.34 11.94 7.21
C TRP A 313 -0.42 13.04 8.28
N LEU A 314 0.15 14.21 8.04
CA LEU A 314 0.04 15.35 8.96
C LEU A 314 -1.38 15.91 9.07
N ILE A 315 -2.27 15.55 8.13
CA ILE A 315 -3.57 16.22 7.93
C ILE A 315 -4.72 15.24 8.18
N SER A 316 -4.48 13.94 8.04
CA SER A 316 -5.44 12.93 8.47
C SER A 316 -5.71 13.09 9.97
N PRO A 317 -6.95 13.37 10.40
CA PRO A 317 -7.25 13.41 11.82
C PRO A 317 -6.89 12.05 12.41
N HIS A 318 -6.09 12.06 13.48
CA HIS A 318 -5.89 10.86 14.28
C HIS A 318 -7.29 10.34 14.66
N GLU A 319 -7.67 9.16 14.18
CA GLU A 319 -8.78 8.42 14.79
C GLU A 319 -8.37 8.22 16.25
N ALA A 320 -8.99 8.99 17.14
CA ALA A 320 -8.82 8.89 18.59
C ALA A 320 -9.61 7.69 19.14
#